data_AF-A0A662KAM2-F1
#
_entry.id   AF-A0A662KAM2-F1
#
_cell.length_a   1.000
_cell.length_b   1.000
_cell.length_c   1.000
_cell.angle_alpha   90.00
_cell.angle_beta   90.00
_cell.angle_gamma   90.00
#
_symmetry.space_group_name_H-M   'P 1'
#
loop_
_entity.id
_entity.type
_entity.pdbx_description
1 polymer ?
#
loop_
_entity_poly.entity_id
_entity_poly.type
_entity_poly.pdbx_seq_one_letter_code
_entity_poly.pdbx_strand_id
1 'polypeptide(L)'
;MSAPEESEEVKELARLKDYLERKLSELRNEVSLLEKLVEFVDEELAKKSFKKATAVREKPAPKPPETGRFRVLRSRSGEILARVAVGRDELR
;
A
#
# COMPACT_ATOMS: atom_id res chain seq x y z
N MET A 1 68.45 -17.37 -7.85
CA MET A 1 67.77 -18.62 -7.46
C MET A 1 66.42 -18.20 -6.86
N SER A 2 65.38 -18.01 -7.69
CA SER A 2 64.07 -17.46 -7.27
C SER A 2 62.86 -18.24 -7.82
N ALA A 3 63.10 -19.22 -8.69
CA ALA A 3 62.06 -19.99 -9.36
C ALA A 3 61.13 -20.86 -8.46
N PRO A 4 61.56 -21.41 -7.31
CA PRO A 4 60.65 -22.26 -6.52
C PRO A 4 59.63 -21.45 -5.71
N GLU A 5 59.95 -20.22 -5.28
CA GLU A 5 59.05 -19.39 -4.48
C GLU A 5 57.90 -18.81 -5.34
N GLU A 6 58.23 -18.28 -6.53
CA GLU A 6 57.20 -17.80 -7.48
C GLU A 6 56.23 -18.92 -7.88
N SER A 7 56.70 -20.17 -7.99
CA SER A 7 55.84 -21.30 -8.33
C SER A 7 54.87 -21.67 -7.19
N GLU A 8 55.25 -21.51 -5.93
CA GLU A 8 54.37 -21.81 -4.80
C GLU A 8 53.34 -20.70 -4.62
N GLU A 9 53.73 -19.43 -4.76
CA GLU A 9 52.80 -18.29 -4.74
C GLU A 9 51.71 -18.42 -5.82
N VAL A 10 52.08 -18.84 -7.04
CA VAL A 10 51.12 -19.06 -8.13
C VAL A 10 50.13 -20.18 -7.80
N LYS A 11 50.57 -21.25 -7.12
CA LYS A 11 49.68 -22.35 -6.68
C LYS A 11 48.72 -21.89 -5.59
N GLU A 12 49.20 -21.09 -4.64
CA GLU A 12 48.35 -20.53 -3.58
C GLU A 12 47.29 -19.58 -4.15
N LEU A 13 47.68 -18.70 -5.07
CA LEU A 13 46.77 -17.82 -5.78
C LEU A 13 45.71 -18.60 -6.57
N ALA A 14 46.09 -19.70 -7.24
CA ALA A 14 45.14 -20.56 -7.94
C ALA A 14 44.12 -21.19 -6.98
N ARG A 15 44.59 -21.73 -5.83
CA ARG A 15 43.70 -22.29 -4.80
C ARG A 15 42.75 -21.25 -4.21
N LEU A 16 43.26 -20.05 -3.94
CA LEU A 16 42.46 -18.96 -3.40
C LEU A 16 41.40 -18.52 -4.42
N LYS A 17 41.78 -18.42 -5.70
CA LYS A 17 40.85 -18.11 -6.79
C LYS A 17 39.74 -19.15 -6.87
N ASP A 18 40.07 -20.43 -6.87
CA ASP A 18 39.07 -21.52 -6.92
C ASP A 18 38.10 -21.45 -5.73
N TYR A 19 38.63 -21.19 -4.53
CA TYR A 19 37.81 -21.00 -3.33
C TYR A 19 36.85 -19.81 -3.47
N LEU A 20 37.36 -18.66 -3.92
CA LEU A 20 36.56 -17.46 -4.13
C LEU A 20 35.48 -17.69 -5.18
N GLU A 21 35.80 -18.31 -6.32
CA GLU A 21 34.83 -18.60 -7.38
C GLU A 21 33.70 -19.52 -6.89
N ARG A 22 34.04 -20.57 -6.13
CA ARG A 22 33.03 -21.43 -5.49
C ARG A 22 32.14 -20.62 -4.55
N LYS A 23 32.73 -19.82 -3.67
CA LYS A 23 31.94 -19.01 -2.72
C LYS A 23 31.05 -18.00 -3.42
N LEU A 24 31.53 -17.41 -4.52
CA LEU A 24 30.76 -16.48 -5.33
C LEU A 24 29.57 -17.17 -6.00
N SER A 25 29.74 -18.40 -6.48
CA SER A 25 28.65 -19.20 -7.05
C SER A 25 27.58 -19.57 -6.01
N GLU A 26 27.98 -19.96 -4.80
CA GLU A 26 27.06 -20.23 -3.68
C GLU A 26 26.23 -18.99 -3.36
N LEU A 27 26.89 -17.85 -3.16
CA LEU A 27 26.22 -16.59 -2.83
C LEU A 27 25.27 -16.12 -3.94
N ARG A 28 25.66 -16.28 -5.21
CA ARG A 28 24.77 -15.98 -6.35
C ARG A 28 23.52 -16.86 -6.34
N ASN A 29 23.66 -18.14 -6.01
CA ASN A 29 22.52 -19.05 -5.90
C ASN A 29 21.60 -18.66 -4.74
N GLU A 30 22.18 -18.28 -3.58
CA GLU A 30 21.41 -17.78 -2.43
C GLU A 30 20.64 -16.50 -2.78
N VAL A 31 21.29 -15.54 -3.44
CA VAL A 31 20.64 -14.30 -3.91
C VAL A 31 19.47 -14.62 -4.84
N SER A 32 19.67 -15.50 -5.83
CA SER A 32 18.60 -15.89 -6.76
C SER A 32 17.41 -16.55 -6.05
N LEU A 33 17.65 -17.33 -5.00
CA LEU A 33 16.58 -17.91 -4.19
C LEU A 33 15.81 -16.83 -3.42
N LEU A 34 16.52 -15.89 -2.81
CA LEU A 34 15.91 -14.78 -2.08
C LEU A 34 15.06 -13.89 -3.00
N GLU A 35 15.54 -13.59 -4.21
CA GLU A 35 14.79 -12.84 -5.22
C GLU A 35 13.45 -13.51 -5.54
N LYS A 36 13.44 -14.84 -5.78
CA LYS A 36 12.19 -15.60 -6.01
C LYS A 36 11.23 -15.56 -4.82
N LEU A 37 11.77 -15.58 -3.60
CA LEU A 37 10.95 -15.46 -2.39
C LEU A 37 10.34 -14.07 -2.26
N VAL A 38 11.07 -13.02 -2.64
CA VAL A 38 10.54 -11.65 -2.70
C VAL A 38 9.42 -11.57 -3.73
N GLU A 39 9.62 -12.09 -4.94
CA GLU A 39 8.58 -12.14 -5.97
C GLU A 39 7.31 -12.84 -5.47
N PHE A 40 7.47 -14.00 -4.82
CA PHE A 40 6.35 -14.73 -4.22
C PHE A 40 5.62 -13.92 -3.14
N VAL A 41 6.36 -13.23 -2.27
CA VAL A 41 5.78 -12.36 -1.25
C VAL A 41 5.03 -11.19 -1.90
N ASP A 42 5.59 -10.58 -2.94
CA ASP A 42 4.95 -9.49 -3.68
C ASP A 42 3.65 -9.95 -4.35
N GLU A 43 3.60 -11.14 -4.95
CA GLU A 43 2.38 -11.72 -5.49
C GLU A 43 1.31 -11.91 -4.40
N GLU A 44 1.69 -12.45 -3.24
CA GLU A 44 0.77 -12.65 -2.12
C GLU A 44 0.31 -11.33 -1.50
N LEU A 45 1.21 -10.35 -1.40
CA LEU A 45 0.86 -9.00 -0.98
C LEU A 45 -0.06 -8.35 -2.00
N ALA A 46 0.14 -8.50 -3.30
CA ALA A 46 -0.76 -7.96 -4.31
C ALA A 46 -2.16 -8.57 -4.18
N LYS A 47 -2.27 -9.90 -4.02
CA LYS A 47 -3.55 -10.60 -3.81
C LYS A 47 -4.29 -10.11 -2.56
N LYS A 48 -3.58 -9.88 -1.45
CA LYS A 48 -4.17 -9.50 -0.15
C LYS A 48 -4.37 -7.99 0.02
N SER A 49 -3.48 -7.19 -0.56
CA SER A 49 -3.43 -5.72 -0.40
C SER A 49 -4.19 -4.98 -1.48
N PHE A 50 -4.68 -5.67 -2.53
CA PHE A 50 -5.80 -5.18 -3.30
C PHE A 50 -7.03 -5.14 -2.38
N LYS A 51 -7.09 -4.08 -1.56
CA LYS A 51 -8.32 -3.62 -0.92
C LYS A 51 -9.37 -3.71 -2.00
N LYS A 52 -10.29 -4.68 -1.87
CA LYS A 52 -11.46 -4.80 -2.73
C LYS A 52 -11.95 -3.38 -2.97
N ALA A 53 -11.79 -2.86 -4.18
CA ALA A 53 -12.22 -1.49 -4.51
C ALA A 53 -13.73 -1.31 -4.28
N THR A 54 -14.44 -2.40 -4.01
CA THR A 54 -15.81 -2.44 -3.53
C THR A 54 -16.00 -1.95 -2.09
N ALA A 55 -14.98 -2.01 -1.22
CA ALA A 55 -15.07 -1.52 0.17
C ALA A 55 -14.90 0.00 0.33
N VAL A 56 -14.52 0.71 -0.73
CA VAL A 56 -14.41 2.19 -0.73
C VAL A 56 -15.67 2.86 -1.31
N ARG A 57 -16.78 2.12 -1.39
CA ARG A 57 -18.11 2.66 -1.76
C ARG A 57 -19.13 2.59 -0.63
N GLU A 58 -18.71 2.85 0.61
CA GLU A 58 -19.64 3.28 1.64
C GLU A 58 -19.08 4.52 2.34
N LYS A 59 -19.01 5.63 1.60
CA LYS A 59 -19.24 6.91 2.27
C LYS A 59 -20.68 6.81 2.81
N PRO A 60 -20.92 6.87 4.13
CA PRO A 60 -22.29 7.00 4.60
C PRO A 60 -22.85 8.27 3.95
N ALA A 61 -23.95 8.13 3.22
CA ALA A 61 -24.70 9.27 2.74
C ALA A 61 -24.87 10.25 3.92
N PRO A 62 -24.65 11.56 3.75
CA PRO A 62 -24.89 12.49 4.83
C PRO A 62 -26.35 12.31 5.26
N LYS A 63 -26.55 11.85 6.50
CA LYS A 63 -27.89 11.72 7.08
C LYS A 63 -28.57 13.08 6.90
N PRO A 64 -29.77 13.16 6.33
CA PRO A 64 -30.51 14.42 6.31
C PRO A 64 -30.65 14.89 7.76
N PRO A 65 -30.40 16.18 8.07
CA PRO A 65 -30.46 16.69 9.43
C PRO A 65 -31.83 16.36 10.02
N GLU A 66 -31.81 15.78 11.22
CA GLU A 66 -33.00 15.41 11.97
C GLU A 66 -33.94 16.61 12.11
N THR A 67 -35.06 16.52 11.39
CA THR A 67 -36.36 17.12 11.70
C THR A 67 -36.31 18.45 12.46
N GLY A 68 -35.74 19.49 11.83
CA GLY A 68 -36.14 20.86 12.12
C GLY A 68 -37.62 21.01 11.78
N ARG A 69 -38.42 21.65 12.63
CA ARG A 69 -39.85 21.88 12.35
C ARG A 69 -39.95 22.62 11.02
N PHE A 70 -40.67 22.05 10.06
CA PHE A 70 -40.94 22.73 8.80
C PHE A 70 -42.11 23.69 9.00
N ARG A 71 -41.88 24.99 8.78
CA ARG A 71 -42.94 26.01 8.77
C ARG A 71 -43.36 26.27 7.33
N VAL A 72 -44.66 26.19 7.08
CA VAL A 72 -45.24 26.51 5.78
C VAL A 72 -45.53 28.01 5.75
N LEU A 73 -44.90 28.74 4.84
CA LEU A 73 -45.22 30.15 4.58
C LEU A 73 -46.44 30.23 3.67
N ARG A 74 -47.46 30.96 4.13
CA ARG A 74 -48.69 31.23 3.37
C ARG A 74 -48.79 32.71 3.04
N SER A 75 -49.33 33.02 1.87
CA SER A 75 -49.69 34.39 1.50
C SER A 75 -50.86 34.89 2.37
N ARG A 76 -51.16 36.19 2.31
CA ARG A 76 -52.36 36.77 2.95
C ARG A 76 -53.67 36.18 2.40
N SER A 77 -53.66 35.64 1.18
CA SER A 77 -54.78 34.93 0.56
C SER A 77 -54.84 33.44 0.93
N GLY A 78 -53.88 32.93 1.72
CA GLY A 78 -53.84 31.55 2.18
C GLY A 78 -53.12 30.57 1.26
N GLU A 79 -52.61 31.03 0.11
CA GLU A 79 -51.84 30.21 -0.84
C GLU A 79 -50.47 29.85 -0.27
N ILE A 80 -50.02 28.62 -0.51
CA ILE A 80 -48.75 28.12 0.00
C ILE A 80 -47.62 28.63 -0.89
N LEU A 81 -46.70 29.41 -0.31
CA LEU A 81 -45.57 29.99 -1.03
C LEU A 81 -44.29 29.15 -0.89
N ALA A 82 -44.02 28.61 0.31
CA ALA A 82 -42.81 27.82 0.56
C ALA A 82 -42.91 26.96 1.84
N ARG A 83 -42.03 25.94 1.95
CA ARG A 83 -41.79 25.18 3.18
C ARG A 83 -40.35 25.43 3.65
N VAL A 84 -40.20 26.00 4.83
CA VAL A 84 -38.88 26.38 5.38
C VAL A 84 -38.56 25.47 6.56
N ALA A 85 -37.37 24.87 6.56
CA ALA A 85 -36.85 24.11 7.70
C ALA A 85 -36.31 25.11 8.72
N VAL A 86 -36.84 25.11 9.95
CA VAL A 86 -36.36 26.03 10.99
C VAL A 86 -35.52 25.31 12.04
N GLY A 87 -34.35 25.88 12.32
CA GLY A 87 -33.40 25.42 13.33
C GLY A 87 -33.75 25.92 14.74
N ARG A 88 -32.98 25.49 15.74
CA ARG A 88 -33.28 25.72 17.17
C ARG A 88 -33.14 27.18 17.65
N ASP A 89 -32.75 28.11 16.80
CA ASP A 89 -32.51 29.53 17.11
C ASP A 89 -33.68 30.45 16.68
N GLU A 90 -34.93 30.04 16.92
CA GLU A 90 -36.07 30.95 16.72
C GLU A 90 -36.18 31.95 17.89
N LEU A 91 -35.97 33.24 17.61
CA LEU A 91 -36.42 34.34 18.48
C LEU A 91 -37.95 34.47 18.37
N ARG A 92 -38.60 34.49 19.54
CA ARG A 92 -40.05 34.35 19.71
C ARG A 92 -40.81 35.67 19.58
#